data_AF-A0A9P4QEA0-F1
#
_entry.id   AF-A0A9P4QEA0-F1
#
_cell.length_a   1.000
_cell.length_b   1.000
_cell.length_c   1.000
_cell.angle_alpha   90.00
_cell.angle_beta   90.00
_cell.angle_gamma   90.00
#
_symmetry.space_group_name_H-M   'P 1'
#
loop_
_entity.id
_entity.type
_entity.pdbx_description
1 polymer ?
#
loop_
_entity_poly.entity_id
_entity_poly.type
_entity_poly.pdbx_seq_one_letter_code
_entity_poly.pdbx_strand_id
1 'polypeptide(L)'
;MPRLLKRAISSDQVPRHELEGEIAVLKKQLREETELRAAYQERCSTLEEELAALQTHDVQKPEVGSSEVEPNGVAVEAVALKQHKAAEREAKRETVILRQQLVDLKRSISTSTRIESQVTDSTFAQEMEFLHHELQNWVVINFRRAKADVSASRLSVFLKDLPPSAYPETLEKLYESIESSSKLAVYQATVMTCLLDVFAERFLYGIKNEYPWYMQVCEAAKKLPDIFNTVSYNKWRSVSFDQVRQCQAIEADIDLSAAQLADRICGILCTVTEIEENDARNSSLTGIVRRAIGLAHLFRVQRPQYEFALPLPGTPFDSSSMEDAEADNQFQAGTIRCSTWPTVTKIGDEQGDNLHLRSIVIKARVVCVFP
;
A
#
# COMPACT_ATOMS: atom_id res chain seq x y z
N MET A 1 -28.09 -38.49 37.19
CA MET A 1 -26.95 -38.71 38.12
C MET A 1 -26.30 -40.03 37.74
N PRO A 2 -24.96 -40.18 37.61
CA PRO A 2 -23.86 -39.19 37.51
C PRO A 2 -23.04 -39.33 36.17
N ARG A 3 -22.46 -38.28 35.55
CA ARG A 3 -21.15 -37.57 35.81
C ARG A 3 -19.92 -38.49 35.53
N LEU A 4 -18.84 -38.18 34.79
CA LEU A 4 -18.12 -37.01 34.25
C LEU A 4 -17.24 -37.55 33.08
N LEU A 5 -16.87 -36.81 32.02
CA LEU A 5 -15.79 -35.81 32.04
C LEU A 5 -15.84 -34.95 30.77
N LYS A 6 -15.86 -33.64 30.99
CA LYS A 6 -15.60 -32.58 30.01
C LYS A 6 -14.15 -32.68 29.55
N ARG A 7 -13.90 -32.59 28.24
CA ARG A 7 -12.64 -32.06 27.72
C ARG A 7 -12.95 -30.84 26.85
N ALA A 8 -12.91 -29.70 27.52
CA ALA A 8 -12.68 -28.42 26.88
C ALA A 8 -11.19 -28.36 26.50
N ILE A 9 -10.90 -27.94 25.27
CA ILE A 9 -9.60 -27.43 24.82
C ILE A 9 -9.99 -26.05 24.24
N SER A 10 -10.21 -25.04 25.08
CA SER A 10 -9.20 -24.12 25.61
C SER A 10 -8.28 -23.56 24.53
N SER A 11 -8.70 -22.39 24.01
CA SER A 11 -7.89 -21.19 23.90
C SER A 11 -6.47 -21.38 23.35
N ASP A 12 -6.32 -20.98 22.09
CA ASP A 12 -5.09 -20.55 21.44
C ASP A 12 -4.47 -19.38 22.22
N GLN A 13 -3.79 -19.70 23.32
CA GLN A 13 -2.80 -18.82 23.94
C GLN A 13 -1.46 -19.38 23.50
N VAL A 14 -0.83 -18.74 22.51
CA VAL A 14 0.61 -18.87 22.33
C VAL A 14 1.21 -18.64 23.72
N PRO A 15 1.88 -19.63 24.32
CA PRO A 15 2.40 -19.52 25.67
C PRO A 15 3.25 -18.26 25.74
N ARG A 16 3.03 -17.40 26.75
CA ARG A 16 3.86 -16.19 26.96
C ARG A 16 5.36 -16.50 26.86
N HIS A 17 5.75 -17.72 27.25
CA HIS A 17 7.11 -18.24 27.14
C HIS A 17 7.63 -18.39 25.70
N GLU A 18 6.78 -18.69 24.71
CA GLU A 18 7.14 -18.76 23.29
C GLU A 18 7.30 -17.36 22.70
N LEU A 19 6.42 -16.42 23.04
CA LEU A 19 6.55 -15.01 22.68
C LEU A 19 7.78 -14.35 23.35
N GLU A 20 8.05 -14.69 24.61
CA GLU A 20 9.25 -14.25 25.33
C GLU A 20 10.53 -14.82 24.70
N GLY A 21 10.48 -16.07 24.20
CA GLY A 21 11.55 -16.70 23.44
C GLY A 21 11.81 -16.00 22.10
N GLU A 22 10.76 -15.69 21.35
CA GLU A 22 10.86 -14.97 20.07
C GLU A 22 11.36 -13.53 20.25
N ILE A 23 10.90 -12.83 21.28
CA ILE A 23 11.42 -11.51 21.66
C ILE A 23 12.90 -11.59 22.06
N ALA A 24 13.34 -12.65 22.73
CA ALA A 24 14.75 -12.84 23.08
C ALA A 24 15.62 -13.07 21.84
N VAL A 25 15.13 -13.83 20.86
CA VAL A 25 15.80 -14.06 19.57
C VAL A 25 15.89 -12.77 18.76
N LEU A 26 14.78 -12.03 18.62
CA LEU A 26 14.75 -10.75 17.90
C LEU A 26 15.65 -9.70 18.56
N LYS A 27 15.68 -9.63 19.90
CA LYS A 27 16.61 -8.75 20.62
C LYS A 27 18.07 -9.14 20.40
N LYS A 28 18.36 -10.43 20.22
CA LYS A 28 19.71 -10.90 19.92
C LYS A 28 20.11 -10.52 18.49
N GLN A 29 19.24 -10.74 17.52
CA GLN A 29 19.47 -10.34 16.12
C GLN A 29 19.62 -8.83 15.98
N LEU A 30 18.80 -8.04 16.68
CA LEU A 30 18.94 -6.58 16.70
C LEU A 30 20.31 -6.15 17.26
N ARG A 31 20.79 -6.80 18.33
CA ARG A 31 22.14 -6.51 18.87
C ARG A 31 23.22 -6.84 17.86
N GLU A 32 23.17 -8.03 17.25
CA GLU A 32 24.13 -8.46 16.22
C GLU A 32 24.12 -7.50 15.01
N GLU A 33 22.95 -7.03 14.58
CA GLU A 33 22.81 -6.05 13.49
C GLU A 33 23.36 -4.67 13.88
N THR A 34 23.11 -4.22 15.12
CA THR A 34 23.67 -2.94 15.61
C THR A 34 25.18 -2.97 15.74
N GLU A 35 25.76 -4.10 16.18
CA GLU A 35 27.21 -4.30 16.26
C GLU A 35 27.83 -4.34 14.87
N LEU A 36 27.19 -5.03 13.91
CA LEU A 36 27.64 -5.07 12.53
C LEU A 36 27.58 -3.68 11.87
N ARG A 37 26.51 -2.92 12.13
CA ARG A 37 26.37 -1.54 11.66
C ARG A 37 27.43 -0.62 12.25
N ALA A 38 27.73 -0.75 13.54
CA ALA A 38 28.80 0.00 14.19
C ALA A 38 30.18 -0.34 13.59
N ALA A 39 30.46 -1.62 13.35
CA ALA A 39 31.71 -2.06 12.72
C ALA A 39 31.85 -1.54 11.28
N TYR A 40 30.77 -1.54 10.49
CA TYR A 40 30.79 -0.94 9.15
C TYR A 40 30.97 0.57 9.20
N GLN A 41 30.35 1.25 10.16
CA GLN A 41 30.48 2.70 10.32
C GLN A 41 31.90 3.08 10.75
N GLU A 42 32.52 2.34 11.66
CA GLU A 42 33.92 2.50 12.05
C GLU A 42 34.84 2.30 10.84
N ARG A 43 34.64 1.23 10.07
CA ARG A 43 35.42 0.95 8.86
C ARG A 43 35.27 2.03 7.79
N CYS A 44 34.07 2.57 7.62
CA CYS A 44 33.83 3.72 6.74
C CYS A 44 34.59 4.96 7.24
N SER A 45 34.56 5.24 8.55
CA SER A 45 35.31 6.35 9.14
C SER A 45 36.82 6.19 8.96
N THR A 46 37.37 5.00 9.18
CA THR A 46 38.81 4.72 8.97
C THR A 46 39.20 4.91 7.50
N LEU A 47 38.38 4.44 6.55
CA LEU A 47 38.63 4.62 5.12
C LEU A 47 38.53 6.09 4.70
N GLU A 48 37.62 6.86 5.31
CA GLU A 48 37.51 8.30 5.08
C GLU A 48 38.73 9.06 5.64
N GLU A 49 39.23 8.68 6.82
CA GLU A 49 40.47 9.21 7.40
C GLU A 49 41.71 8.85 6.57
N GLU A 50 41.82 7.60 6.10
CA GLU A 50 42.90 7.17 5.20
C GLU A 50 42.86 7.92 3.86
N LEU A 51 41.66 8.13 3.30
CA LEU A 51 41.49 8.93 2.09
C LEU A 51 41.87 10.40 2.32
N ALA A 52 41.50 10.97 3.46
CA ALA A 52 41.90 12.34 3.82
C ALA A 52 43.41 12.45 4.04
N ALA A 53 44.05 11.45 4.68
CA ALA A 53 45.50 11.39 4.87
C ALA A 53 46.25 11.24 3.54
N LEU A 54 45.74 10.42 2.61
CA LEU A 54 46.31 10.30 1.27
C LEU A 54 46.16 11.58 0.44
N GLN A 55 45.06 12.31 0.62
CA GLN A 55 44.83 13.61 -0.03
C GLN A 55 45.75 14.71 0.53
N THR A 56 46.05 14.70 1.83
CA THR A 56 47.00 15.66 2.42
C THR A 56 48.45 15.32 2.06
N HIS A 57 48.78 14.04 1.91
CA HIS A 57 50.12 13.59 1.49
C HIS A 57 50.46 13.94 0.02
N ASP A 58 49.44 14.13 -0.84
CA ASP A 58 49.60 14.60 -2.23
C ASP A 58 49.77 16.14 -2.31
N VAL A 59 49.39 16.89 -1.27
CA VAL A 59 49.53 18.36 -1.20
C VAL A 59 50.80 18.79 -0.46
N GLN A 60 51.36 17.96 0.43
CA GLN A 60 52.62 18.20 1.13
C GLN A 60 53.78 17.37 0.58
N LYS A 61 54.14 17.55 -0.69
CA LYS A 61 55.47 17.14 -1.15
C LYS A 61 56.38 18.38 -1.14
N PRO A 62 57.30 18.53 -0.17
CA PRO A 62 58.25 19.63 -0.20
C PRO A 62 59.17 19.43 -1.41
N GLU A 63 59.40 20.50 -2.16
CA GLU A 63 60.51 20.61 -3.11
C GLU A 63 61.81 20.40 -2.32
N VAL A 64 62.33 19.16 -2.30
CA VAL A 64 63.66 18.89 -1.77
C VAL A 64 64.66 19.32 -2.83
N GLY A 65 65.32 20.43 -2.51
CA GLY A 65 66.41 21.01 -3.28
C GLY A 65 67.56 20.04 -3.52
N SER A 66 68.19 20.26 -4.65
CA SER A 66 69.47 19.71 -5.05
C SER A 66 70.55 19.95 -3.98
N SER A 67 71.10 18.88 -3.40
CA SER A 67 72.48 18.91 -2.91
C SER A 67 73.14 17.52 -2.97
N GLU A 68 74.25 17.54 -3.69
CA GLU A 68 75.40 16.63 -3.89
C GLU A 68 75.48 15.24 -3.19
N VAL A 69 75.53 14.21 -4.06
CA VAL A 69 76.49 13.08 -4.19
C VAL A 69 76.96 12.27 -2.95
N GLU A 70 76.69 10.95 -2.99
CA GLU A 70 77.74 9.90 -2.87
C GLU A 70 77.48 8.76 -3.90
N PRO A 71 78.50 8.20 -4.60
CA PRO A 71 78.29 7.28 -5.71
C PRO A 71 78.61 5.83 -5.31
N ASN A 72 77.63 5.09 -4.78
CA ASN A 72 77.72 3.61 -4.84
C ASN A 72 76.38 2.82 -4.69
N GLY A 73 75.21 3.47 -4.69
CA GLY A 73 73.90 2.80 -4.57
C GLY A 73 72.94 2.95 -5.77
N VAL A 74 73.35 3.69 -6.81
CA VAL A 74 72.44 4.32 -7.79
C VAL A 74 71.68 3.32 -8.68
N ALA A 75 72.25 2.14 -8.96
CA ALA A 75 71.59 1.15 -9.81
C ALA A 75 70.42 0.43 -9.11
N VAL A 76 70.53 0.19 -7.79
CA VAL A 76 69.50 -0.50 -7.00
C VAL A 76 68.35 0.45 -6.68
N GLU A 77 68.65 1.70 -6.31
CA GLU A 77 67.64 2.74 -6.09
C GLU A 77 66.87 3.13 -7.36
N ALA A 78 67.53 3.18 -8.52
CA ALA A 78 66.86 3.48 -9.79
C ALA A 78 65.89 2.36 -10.23
N VAL A 79 66.21 1.10 -9.92
CA VAL A 79 65.33 -0.06 -10.18
C VAL A 79 64.17 -0.08 -9.19
N ALA A 80 64.44 0.14 -7.90
CA ALA A 80 63.41 0.24 -6.86
C ALA A 80 62.42 1.40 -7.14
N LEU A 81 62.92 2.55 -7.59
CA LEU A 81 62.09 3.70 -7.95
C LEU A 81 61.22 3.43 -9.20
N LYS A 82 61.74 2.69 -10.19
CA LYS A 82 60.96 2.27 -11.36
C LYS A 82 59.88 1.26 -11.00
N GLN A 83 60.18 0.30 -10.12
CA GLN A 83 59.20 -0.67 -9.62
C GLN A 83 58.11 0.01 -8.78
N HIS A 84 58.48 0.95 -7.89
CA HIS A 84 57.52 1.72 -7.11
C HIS A 84 56.60 2.55 -8.00
N LYS A 85 57.14 3.23 -9.02
CA LYS A 85 56.33 3.99 -10.00
C LYS A 85 55.42 3.11 -10.85
N ALA A 86 55.83 1.87 -11.13
CA ALA A 86 54.99 0.91 -11.85
C ALA A 86 53.83 0.42 -10.97
N ALA A 87 54.11 0.04 -9.72
CA ALA A 87 53.09 -0.35 -8.73
C ALA A 87 52.10 0.78 -8.45
N GLU A 88 52.58 2.03 -8.33
CA GLU A 88 51.72 3.20 -8.14
C GLU A 88 50.78 3.45 -9.33
N ARG A 89 51.27 3.21 -10.56
CA ARG A 89 50.43 3.32 -11.77
C ARG A 89 49.39 2.21 -11.85
N GLU A 90 49.72 1.02 -11.39
CA GLU A 90 48.80 -0.11 -11.33
C GLU A 90 47.70 0.12 -10.29
N ALA A 91 48.06 0.55 -9.08
CA ALA A 91 47.12 0.97 -8.04
C ALA A 91 46.22 2.14 -8.49
N LYS A 92 46.77 3.12 -9.23
CA LYS A 92 45.99 4.21 -9.83
C LYS A 92 45.00 3.71 -10.90
N ARG A 93 45.33 2.65 -11.65
CA ARG A 93 44.41 2.04 -12.61
C ARG A 93 43.30 1.26 -11.91
N GLU A 94 43.65 0.47 -10.90
CA GLU A 94 42.68 -0.29 -10.11
C GLU A 94 41.68 0.62 -9.40
N THR A 95 42.16 1.72 -8.80
CA THR A 95 41.28 2.71 -8.17
C THR A 95 40.34 3.40 -9.17
N VAL A 96 40.77 3.65 -10.41
CA VAL A 96 39.89 4.16 -11.47
C VAL A 96 38.83 3.13 -11.86
N ILE A 97 39.21 1.85 -12.02
CA ILE A 97 38.27 0.77 -12.35
C ILE A 97 37.26 0.57 -11.23
N LEU A 98 37.70 0.51 -9.97
CA LEU A 98 36.84 0.36 -8.80
C LEU A 98 35.87 1.55 -8.65
N ARG A 99 36.33 2.78 -8.89
CA ARG A 99 35.45 3.96 -8.90
C ARG A 99 34.39 3.87 -10.00
N GLN A 100 34.77 3.41 -11.19
CA GLN A 100 33.82 3.21 -12.29
C GLN A 100 32.77 2.15 -11.93
N GLN A 101 33.19 1.02 -11.37
CA GLN A 101 32.28 -0.02 -10.88
C GLN A 101 31.35 0.50 -9.78
N LEU A 102 31.84 1.34 -8.87
CA LEU A 102 31.03 1.95 -7.81
C LEU A 102 30.01 2.94 -8.39
N VAL A 103 30.37 3.71 -9.41
CA VAL A 103 29.45 4.59 -10.14
C VAL A 103 28.39 3.78 -10.88
N ASP A 104 28.78 2.71 -11.55
CA ASP A 104 27.85 1.84 -12.29
C ASP A 104 26.91 1.09 -11.34
N LEU A 105 27.41 0.62 -10.20
CA LEU A 105 26.61 0.01 -9.15
C LEU A 105 25.65 1.04 -8.52
N LYS A 106 26.14 2.24 -8.20
CA LYS A 106 25.31 3.34 -7.67
C LYS A 106 24.22 3.72 -8.66
N ARG A 107 24.55 3.80 -9.95
CA ARG A 107 23.59 4.08 -11.03
C ARG A 107 22.56 2.96 -11.14
N SER A 108 23.00 1.69 -11.12
CA SER A 108 22.12 0.51 -11.18
C SER A 108 21.16 0.46 -9.98
N ILE A 109 21.67 0.64 -8.77
CA ILE A 109 20.87 0.70 -7.53
C ILE A 109 19.89 1.88 -7.61
N SER A 110 20.34 3.08 -7.98
CA SER A 110 19.46 4.24 -8.13
C SER A 110 18.40 4.07 -9.22
N THR A 111 18.69 3.39 -10.33
CA THR A 111 17.65 3.05 -11.31
C THR A 111 16.71 1.96 -10.79
N SER A 112 17.21 0.99 -10.02
CA SER A 112 16.39 -0.10 -9.47
C SER A 112 15.44 0.40 -8.38
N THR A 113 15.91 1.28 -7.49
CA THR A 113 15.07 1.83 -6.39
C THR A 113 14.10 2.90 -6.87
N ARG A 114 14.43 3.64 -7.94
CA ARG A 114 13.51 4.61 -8.55
C ARG A 114 12.32 3.97 -9.29
N ILE A 115 12.41 2.66 -9.59
CA ILE A 115 11.34 1.87 -10.23
C ILE A 115 10.41 1.21 -9.19
N GLU A 116 10.80 1.15 -7.91
CA GLU A 116 10.01 0.50 -6.87
C GLU A 116 9.12 1.52 -6.13
N SER A 117 7.96 1.83 -6.71
CA SER A 117 6.86 2.61 -6.10
C SER A 117 6.09 1.81 -5.04
N GLN A 118 6.79 0.97 -4.25
CA GLN A 118 6.17 0.17 -3.20
C GLN A 118 5.78 1.05 -2.01
N VAL A 119 4.59 0.80 -1.48
CA VAL A 119 4.00 1.51 -0.35
C VAL A 119 3.76 0.52 0.78
N THR A 120 4.06 0.92 2.02
CA THR A 120 3.90 0.04 3.19
C THR A 120 2.45 -0.08 3.61
N ASP A 121 2.11 -1.19 4.26
CA ASP A 121 0.77 -1.45 4.79
C ASP A 121 0.32 -0.37 5.79
N SER A 122 1.26 0.20 6.57
CA SER A 122 0.97 1.31 7.49
C SER A 122 0.52 2.58 6.77
N THR A 123 1.14 2.91 5.64
CA THR A 123 0.74 4.06 4.82
C THR A 123 -0.62 3.80 4.18
N PHE A 124 -0.89 2.59 3.69
CA PHE A 124 -2.21 2.25 3.18
C PHE A 124 -3.31 2.33 4.25
N ALA A 125 -3.04 1.83 5.46
CA ALA A 125 -3.96 1.93 6.58
C ALA A 125 -4.27 3.40 6.91
N GLN A 126 -3.24 4.25 6.94
CA GLN A 126 -3.39 5.68 7.20
C GLN A 126 -4.20 6.41 6.11
N GLU A 127 -3.89 6.19 4.83
CA GLU A 127 -4.60 6.83 3.71
C GLU A 127 -6.06 6.38 3.61
N MET A 128 -6.33 5.09 3.88
CA MET A 128 -7.70 4.58 3.96
C MET A 128 -8.45 5.17 5.16
N GLU A 129 -7.80 5.34 6.30
CA GLU A 129 -8.41 6.00 7.47
C GLU A 129 -8.78 7.46 7.17
N PHE A 130 -7.89 8.19 6.50
CA PHE A 130 -8.19 9.56 6.06
C PHE A 130 -9.38 9.60 5.11
N LEU A 131 -9.41 8.73 4.09
CA LEU A 131 -10.53 8.64 3.16
C LEU A 131 -11.85 8.29 3.87
N HIS A 132 -11.80 7.38 4.85
CA HIS A 132 -12.94 7.04 5.68
C HIS A 132 -13.49 8.25 6.43
N HIS A 133 -12.62 9.00 7.12
CA HIS A 133 -13.02 10.19 7.86
C HIS A 133 -13.58 11.29 6.96
N GLU A 134 -12.98 11.51 5.79
CA GLU A 134 -13.50 12.47 4.83
C GLU A 134 -14.91 12.10 4.35
N LEU A 135 -15.13 10.83 4.02
CA LEU A 135 -16.43 10.31 3.62
C LEU A 135 -17.46 10.42 4.75
N GLN A 136 -17.08 10.01 5.96
CA GLN A 136 -17.92 10.12 7.15
C GLN A 136 -18.35 11.57 7.39
N ASN A 137 -17.39 12.50 7.36
CA ASN A 137 -17.66 13.93 7.53
C ASN A 137 -18.56 14.46 6.43
N TRP A 138 -18.33 14.08 5.17
CA TRP A 138 -19.16 14.49 4.05
C TRP A 138 -20.61 14.02 4.22
N VAL A 139 -20.84 12.77 4.63
CA VAL A 139 -22.18 12.24 4.89
C VAL A 139 -22.85 13.00 6.05
N VAL A 140 -22.12 13.26 7.13
CA VAL A 140 -22.66 13.97 8.30
C VAL A 140 -23.05 15.41 7.93
N ILE A 141 -22.18 16.15 7.24
CA ILE A 141 -22.43 17.54 6.85
C ILE A 141 -23.70 17.66 5.99
N ASN A 142 -23.88 16.73 5.06
CA ASN A 142 -24.94 16.82 4.06
C ASN A 142 -26.26 16.15 4.47
N PHE A 143 -26.22 15.09 5.29
CA PHE A 143 -27.39 14.23 5.53
C PHE A 143 -27.74 14.00 7.00
N ARG A 144 -27.03 14.59 7.98
CA ARG A 144 -27.37 14.44 9.41
C ARG A 144 -28.82 14.82 9.73
N ARG A 145 -29.33 15.87 9.09
CA ARG A 145 -30.70 16.38 9.28
C ARG A 145 -31.73 15.75 8.33
N ALA A 146 -31.28 14.88 7.42
CA ALA A 146 -32.18 14.17 6.52
C ALA A 146 -33.16 13.30 7.30
N LYS A 147 -34.40 13.24 6.82
CA LYS A 147 -35.36 12.21 7.22
C LYS A 147 -35.11 10.97 6.37
N ALA A 148 -35.25 9.80 6.97
CA ALA A 148 -35.23 8.53 6.25
C ALA A 148 -36.69 8.09 6.08
N ASP A 149 -37.38 8.67 5.09
CA ASP A 149 -38.84 8.49 4.91
C ASP A 149 -39.19 7.62 3.68
N VAL A 150 -38.18 7.00 3.06
CA VAL A 150 -38.35 6.28 1.79
C VAL A 150 -38.44 4.77 2.02
N SER A 151 -39.54 4.17 1.56
CA SER A 151 -39.72 2.72 1.57
C SER A 151 -38.76 2.02 0.60
N ALA A 152 -38.23 0.85 0.97
CA ALA A 152 -37.35 0.03 0.14
C ALA A 152 -37.90 -0.20 -1.29
N SER A 153 -39.22 -0.20 -1.45
CA SER A 153 -39.90 -0.28 -2.75
C SER A 153 -39.59 0.90 -3.70
N ARG A 154 -39.51 2.14 -3.22
CA ARG A 154 -39.14 3.31 -4.06
C ARG A 154 -37.67 3.25 -4.48
N LEU A 155 -36.79 2.86 -3.56
CA LEU A 155 -35.37 2.63 -3.85
C LEU A 155 -35.21 1.55 -4.93
N SER A 156 -35.92 0.42 -4.80
CA SER A 156 -35.82 -0.69 -5.77
C SER A 156 -36.21 -0.30 -7.21
N VAL A 157 -37.13 0.65 -7.38
CA VAL A 157 -37.50 1.15 -8.71
C VAL A 157 -36.37 2.02 -9.27
N PHE A 158 -35.84 2.95 -8.48
CA PHE A 158 -34.71 3.78 -8.90
C PHE A 158 -33.45 2.95 -9.21
N LEU A 159 -33.15 1.94 -8.39
CA LEU A 159 -31.99 1.06 -8.60
C LEU A 159 -32.12 0.21 -9.87
N LYS A 160 -33.33 -0.11 -10.33
CA LYS A 160 -33.54 -0.82 -11.62
C LYS A 160 -33.21 0.04 -12.83
N ASP A 161 -33.32 1.36 -12.72
CA ASP A 161 -32.99 2.31 -13.77
C ASP A 161 -31.49 2.65 -13.81
N LEU A 162 -30.74 2.27 -12.77
CA LEU A 162 -29.28 2.39 -12.76
C LEU A 162 -28.64 1.27 -13.58
N PRO A 163 -27.47 1.53 -14.20
CA PRO A 163 -26.73 0.49 -14.92
C PRO A 163 -26.47 -0.72 -14.01
N PRO A 164 -26.48 -1.95 -14.56
CA PRO A 164 -26.29 -3.16 -13.78
C PRO A 164 -24.92 -3.11 -13.10
N SER A 165 -24.92 -2.85 -11.79
CA SER A 165 -23.77 -2.99 -10.92
C SER A 165 -23.98 -4.14 -9.95
N ALA A 166 -22.92 -4.55 -9.25
CA ALA A 166 -22.94 -5.74 -8.39
C ALA A 166 -23.68 -5.56 -7.04
N TYR A 167 -24.40 -4.44 -6.83
CA TYR A 167 -24.91 -4.07 -5.49
C TYR A 167 -26.40 -3.73 -5.33
N PRO A 168 -27.32 -3.89 -6.30
CA PRO A 168 -28.72 -3.54 -6.07
C PRO A 168 -29.32 -4.34 -4.92
N GLU A 169 -29.00 -5.62 -4.79
CA GLU A 169 -29.46 -6.47 -3.68
C GLU A 169 -28.93 -5.99 -2.31
N THR A 170 -27.66 -5.56 -2.25
CA THR A 170 -27.05 -5.04 -1.02
C THR A 170 -27.70 -3.73 -0.62
N LEU A 171 -27.90 -2.82 -1.58
CA LEU A 171 -28.57 -1.55 -1.32
C LEU A 171 -30.03 -1.77 -0.91
N GLU A 172 -30.79 -2.66 -1.54
CA GLU A 172 -32.16 -2.97 -1.12
C GLU A 172 -32.23 -3.43 0.34
N LYS A 173 -31.33 -4.35 0.75
CA LYS A 173 -31.24 -4.83 2.14
C LYS A 173 -30.90 -3.73 3.14
N LEU A 174 -30.05 -2.76 2.76
CA LEU A 174 -29.69 -1.65 3.64
C LEU A 174 -30.90 -0.78 4.03
N TYR A 175 -31.90 -0.66 3.14
CA TYR A 175 -33.05 0.23 3.32
C TYR A 175 -34.34 -0.51 3.74
N GLU A 176 -34.32 -1.82 3.95
CA GLU A 176 -35.52 -2.62 4.30
C GLU A 176 -36.13 -2.24 5.66
N SER A 177 -35.31 -1.80 6.63
CA SER A 177 -35.77 -1.50 8.00
C SER A 177 -34.98 -0.37 8.68
N ILE A 178 -34.86 0.81 8.06
CA ILE A 178 -34.01 1.89 8.60
C ILE A 178 -34.50 2.39 9.96
N GLU A 179 -33.64 2.28 10.97
CA GLU A 179 -33.84 2.90 12.26
C GLU A 179 -33.28 4.33 12.28
N SER A 180 -33.92 5.21 13.03
CA SER A 180 -33.50 6.62 13.12
C SER A 180 -32.08 6.78 13.70
N SER A 181 -31.65 5.85 14.56
CA SER A 181 -30.32 5.78 15.17
C SER A 181 -29.21 5.45 14.16
N SER A 182 -29.48 4.54 13.21
CA SER A 182 -28.47 4.02 12.26
C SER A 182 -28.51 4.67 10.87
N LYS A 183 -29.38 5.66 10.64
CA LYS A 183 -29.54 6.31 9.32
C LYS A 183 -28.23 6.82 8.72
N LEU A 184 -27.33 7.38 9.54
CA LEU A 184 -26.04 7.90 9.07
C LEU A 184 -25.11 6.76 8.62
N ALA A 185 -25.10 5.64 9.36
CA ALA A 185 -24.35 4.46 8.99
C ALA A 185 -24.87 3.83 7.69
N VAL A 186 -26.20 3.83 7.48
CA VAL A 186 -26.81 3.38 6.21
C VAL A 186 -26.38 4.27 5.04
N TYR A 187 -26.34 5.60 5.21
CA TYR A 187 -25.85 6.50 4.16
C TYR A 187 -24.36 6.28 3.87
N GLN A 188 -23.53 6.11 4.90
CA GLN A 188 -22.10 5.78 4.73
C GLN A 188 -21.93 4.44 4.00
N ALA A 189 -22.67 3.41 4.40
CA ALA A 189 -22.67 2.11 3.74
C ALA A 189 -23.10 2.21 2.28
N THR A 190 -24.04 3.10 1.95
CA THR A 190 -24.47 3.37 0.56
C THR A 190 -23.34 3.94 -0.28
N VAL A 191 -22.64 4.97 0.23
CA VAL A 191 -21.48 5.56 -0.45
C VAL A 191 -20.39 4.50 -0.63
N MET A 192 -20.06 3.75 0.42
CA MET A 192 -19.01 2.73 0.38
C MET A 192 -19.35 1.57 -0.55
N THR A 193 -20.61 1.15 -0.61
CA THR A 193 -21.08 0.14 -1.55
C THR A 193 -20.82 0.57 -3.00
N CYS A 194 -21.04 1.84 -3.33
CA CYS A 194 -20.73 2.37 -4.66
C CYS A 194 -19.22 2.52 -4.89
N LEU A 195 -18.47 3.00 -3.89
CA LEU A 195 -17.00 3.11 -3.96
C LEU A 195 -16.31 1.76 -4.09
N LEU A 196 -16.95 0.66 -3.69
CA LEU A 196 -16.38 -0.67 -3.83
C LEU A 196 -16.13 -1.02 -5.31
N ASP A 197 -16.87 -0.45 -6.27
CA ASP A 197 -16.56 -0.60 -7.71
C ASP A 197 -15.14 -0.11 -8.05
N VAL A 198 -14.71 0.98 -7.40
CA VAL A 198 -13.38 1.56 -7.60
C VAL A 198 -12.29 0.62 -7.09
N PHE A 199 -12.51 0.06 -5.89
CA PHE A 199 -11.52 -0.81 -5.24
C PHE A 199 -11.57 -2.26 -5.74
N ALA A 200 -12.70 -2.73 -6.25
CA ALA A 200 -12.88 -4.07 -6.80
C ALA A 200 -12.41 -4.18 -8.26
N GLU A 201 -12.26 -3.05 -8.97
CA GLU A 201 -11.70 -3.04 -10.33
C GLU A 201 -10.38 -3.78 -10.37
N ARG A 202 -10.23 -4.74 -11.30
CA ARG A 202 -9.06 -5.62 -11.39
C ARG A 202 -7.82 -4.90 -11.90
N PHE A 203 -8.02 -3.86 -12.72
CA PHE A 203 -6.96 -3.04 -13.29
C PHE A 203 -6.99 -1.63 -12.70
N LEU A 204 -6.98 -0.59 -13.54
CA LEU A 204 -7.07 0.80 -13.11
C LEU A 204 -8.46 1.34 -13.41
N TYR A 205 -9.21 1.68 -12.35
CA TYR A 205 -10.55 2.24 -12.46
C TYR A 205 -10.55 3.59 -13.18
N GLY A 206 -11.60 3.85 -13.96
CA GLY A 206 -11.85 5.13 -14.59
C GLY A 206 -11.08 5.37 -15.89
N ILE A 207 -10.39 4.37 -16.42
CA ILE A 207 -9.81 4.42 -17.76
C ILE A 207 -10.82 3.84 -18.75
N LYS A 208 -11.13 4.59 -19.82
CA LYS A 208 -12.02 4.10 -20.87
C LYS A 208 -11.39 2.95 -21.66
N ASN A 209 -12.22 1.98 -22.03
CA ASN A 209 -11.82 0.87 -22.90
C ASN A 209 -11.60 1.26 -24.38
N GLU A 210 -11.58 2.57 -24.67
CA GLU A 210 -11.41 3.11 -26.02
C GLU A 210 -9.92 3.19 -26.43
N TYR A 211 -8.99 3.15 -25.47
CA TYR A 211 -7.56 3.15 -25.76
C TYR A 211 -7.08 1.76 -26.20
N PRO A 212 -6.64 1.58 -27.47
CA PRO A 212 -6.20 0.26 -27.93
C PRO A 212 -4.98 -0.25 -27.15
N TRP A 213 -4.08 0.65 -26.75
CA TRP A 213 -2.89 0.31 -25.97
C TRP A 213 -3.26 -0.17 -24.56
N TYR A 214 -4.26 0.43 -23.91
CA TYR A 214 -4.70 0.03 -22.57
C TYR A 214 -5.34 -1.35 -22.61
N MET A 215 -6.21 -1.57 -23.60
CA MET A 215 -6.85 -2.86 -23.83
C MET A 215 -5.81 -3.97 -24.05
N GLN A 216 -4.74 -3.70 -24.80
CA GLN A 216 -3.64 -4.65 -25.00
C GLN A 216 -2.91 -4.97 -23.68
N VAL A 217 -2.66 -3.97 -22.82
CA VAL A 217 -2.05 -4.17 -21.50
C VAL A 217 -2.97 -5.01 -20.60
N CYS A 218 -4.26 -4.71 -20.56
CA CYS A 218 -5.25 -5.51 -19.81
C CYS A 218 -5.34 -6.95 -20.32
N GLU A 219 -5.35 -7.17 -21.63
CA GLU A 219 -5.34 -8.51 -22.23
C GLU A 219 -4.05 -9.27 -21.92
N ALA A 220 -2.90 -8.60 -21.96
CA ALA A 220 -1.63 -9.20 -21.53
C ALA A 220 -1.70 -9.61 -20.05
N ALA A 221 -2.26 -8.76 -19.18
CA ALA A 221 -2.41 -9.05 -17.77
C ALA A 221 -3.34 -10.25 -17.48
N LYS A 222 -4.28 -10.56 -18.38
CA LYS A 222 -5.12 -11.77 -18.27
C LYS A 222 -4.38 -13.05 -18.66
N LYS A 223 -3.47 -12.98 -19.64
CA LYS A 223 -2.81 -14.16 -20.25
C LYS A 223 -1.44 -14.48 -19.68
N LEU A 224 -0.69 -13.46 -19.23
CA LEU A 224 0.64 -13.64 -18.66
C LEU A 224 0.70 -14.50 -17.39
N PRO A 225 -0.34 -14.59 -16.53
CA PRO A 225 -0.34 -15.55 -15.41
C PRO A 225 -0.17 -17.02 -15.85
N ASP A 226 -0.57 -17.38 -17.07
CA ASP A 226 -0.44 -18.75 -17.59
C ASP A 226 0.99 -19.05 -18.09
N ILE A 227 1.81 -18.01 -18.26
CA ILE A 227 3.15 -18.09 -18.87
C ILE A 227 4.23 -17.79 -17.83
N PHE A 228 4.01 -16.81 -16.97
CA PHE A 228 4.95 -16.37 -15.96
C PHE A 228 4.67 -17.05 -14.61
N ASN A 229 5.73 -17.25 -13.83
CA ASN A 229 5.55 -17.52 -12.41
C ASN A 229 4.97 -16.30 -11.69
N THR A 230 4.38 -16.52 -10.52
CA THR A 230 3.69 -15.50 -9.71
C THR A 230 4.54 -14.24 -9.49
N VAL A 231 5.81 -14.40 -9.12
CA VAL A 231 6.72 -13.28 -8.83
C VAL A 231 6.98 -12.43 -10.07
N SER A 232 7.26 -13.08 -11.19
CA SER A 232 7.54 -12.41 -12.46
C SER A 232 6.30 -11.72 -13.00
N TYR A 233 5.12 -12.35 -12.87
CA TYR A 233 3.84 -11.74 -13.20
C TYR A 233 3.54 -10.52 -12.33
N ASN A 234 3.65 -10.62 -10.99
CA ASN A 234 3.36 -9.52 -10.08
C ASN A 234 4.34 -8.35 -10.25
N LYS A 235 5.62 -8.62 -10.53
CA LYS A 235 6.59 -7.59 -10.89
C LYS A 235 6.23 -6.91 -12.20
N TRP A 236 5.91 -7.66 -13.25
CA TRP A 236 5.48 -7.10 -14.53
C TRP A 236 4.21 -6.25 -14.37
N ARG A 237 3.18 -6.78 -13.69
CA ARG A 237 1.92 -6.08 -13.41
C ARG A 237 2.17 -4.76 -12.68
N SER A 238 2.91 -4.81 -11.57
CA SER A 238 3.25 -3.65 -10.76
C SER A 238 3.89 -2.54 -11.60
N VAL A 239 4.94 -2.87 -12.36
CA VAL A 239 5.67 -1.88 -13.18
C VAL A 239 4.81 -1.37 -14.35
N SER A 240 4.14 -2.26 -15.08
CA SER A 240 3.36 -1.88 -16.25
C SER A 240 2.18 -0.99 -15.90
N PHE A 241 1.39 -1.33 -14.86
CA PHE A 241 0.27 -0.49 -14.45
C PHE A 241 0.73 0.81 -13.77
N ASP A 242 1.89 0.85 -13.12
CA ASP A 242 2.44 2.12 -12.61
C ASP A 242 2.79 3.09 -13.76
N GLN A 243 3.36 2.59 -14.85
CA GLN A 243 3.59 3.40 -16.04
C GLN A 243 2.28 3.90 -16.68
N VAL A 244 1.24 3.07 -16.73
CA VAL A 244 -0.08 3.49 -17.21
C VAL A 244 -0.68 4.57 -16.31
N ARG A 245 -0.60 4.39 -14.99
CA ARG A 245 -1.12 5.34 -14.00
C ARG A 245 -0.50 6.73 -14.13
N GLN A 246 0.79 6.79 -14.50
CA GLN A 246 1.54 8.04 -14.66
C GLN A 246 1.27 8.72 -16.01
N CYS A 247 0.49 8.10 -16.91
CA CYS A 247 0.14 8.67 -18.20
C CYS A 247 -0.86 9.82 -18.04
N GLN A 248 -0.52 11.01 -18.53
CA GLN A 248 -1.44 12.16 -18.48
C GLN A 248 -2.68 11.97 -19.37
N ALA A 249 -2.61 11.08 -20.37
CA ALA A 249 -3.72 10.85 -21.31
C ALA A 249 -4.99 10.31 -20.64
N ILE A 250 -4.86 9.66 -19.48
CA ILE A 250 -6.00 9.07 -18.75
C ILE A 250 -6.59 10.00 -17.69
N GLU A 251 -5.98 11.17 -17.44
CA GLU A 251 -6.39 12.06 -16.34
C GLU A 251 -7.82 12.58 -16.49
N ALA A 252 -8.19 12.99 -17.71
CA ALA A 252 -9.54 13.47 -18.01
C ALA A 252 -10.61 12.37 -17.86
N ASP A 253 -10.26 11.11 -18.15
CA ASP A 253 -11.18 9.99 -17.97
C ASP A 253 -11.35 9.62 -16.50
N ILE A 254 -10.29 9.75 -15.69
CA ILE A 254 -10.36 9.62 -14.23
C ILE A 254 -11.27 10.71 -13.65
N ASP A 255 -11.12 11.96 -14.08
CA ASP A 255 -12.00 13.07 -13.65
C ASP A 255 -13.46 12.83 -14.01
N LEU A 256 -13.72 12.42 -15.25
CA LEU A 256 -15.07 12.12 -15.71
C LEU A 256 -15.67 10.95 -14.90
N SER A 257 -14.91 9.89 -14.67
CA SER A 257 -15.36 8.72 -13.92
C SER A 257 -15.62 9.05 -12.45
N ALA A 258 -14.81 9.93 -11.86
CA ALA A 258 -15.03 10.43 -10.51
C ALA A 258 -16.33 11.24 -10.41
N ALA A 259 -16.57 12.14 -11.37
CA ALA A 259 -17.79 12.93 -11.43
C ALA A 259 -19.04 12.05 -11.63
N GLN A 260 -18.99 11.09 -12.55
CA GLN A 260 -20.11 10.16 -12.81
C GLN A 260 -20.45 9.30 -11.58
N LEU A 261 -19.46 8.82 -10.85
CA LEU A 261 -19.69 8.05 -9.64
C LEU A 261 -20.23 8.93 -8.50
N ALA A 262 -19.73 10.17 -8.37
CA ALA A 262 -20.27 11.14 -7.42
C ALA A 262 -21.73 11.50 -7.72
N ASP A 263 -22.07 11.77 -8.99
CA ASP A 263 -23.44 12.00 -9.46
C ASP A 263 -24.35 10.84 -9.06
N ARG A 264 -23.91 9.60 -9.33
CA ARG A 264 -24.67 8.41 -9.00
C ARG A 264 -24.93 8.28 -7.49
N ILE A 265 -23.90 8.47 -6.68
CA ILE A 265 -24.01 8.41 -5.21
C ILE A 265 -24.95 9.51 -4.70
N CYS A 266 -24.78 10.73 -5.19
CA CYS A 266 -25.65 11.86 -4.86
C CYS A 266 -27.10 11.57 -5.25
N GLY A 267 -27.35 11.06 -6.46
CA GLY A 267 -28.69 10.71 -6.94
C GLY A 267 -29.37 9.65 -6.07
N ILE A 268 -28.64 8.60 -5.65
CA ILE A 268 -29.15 7.60 -4.71
C ILE A 268 -29.51 8.27 -3.37
N LEU A 269 -28.59 9.03 -2.79
CA LEU A 269 -28.80 9.66 -1.47
C LEU A 269 -29.91 10.72 -1.50
N CYS A 270 -30.02 11.52 -2.56
CA CYS A 270 -31.12 12.45 -2.78
C CYS A 270 -32.46 11.73 -2.87
N THR A 271 -32.52 10.62 -3.61
CA THR A 271 -33.74 9.83 -3.77
C THR A 271 -34.25 9.27 -2.44
N VAL A 272 -33.35 8.80 -1.56
CA VAL A 272 -33.74 8.20 -0.27
C VAL A 272 -33.96 9.21 0.86
N THR A 273 -33.44 10.42 0.71
CA THR A 273 -33.55 11.47 1.73
C THR A 273 -34.53 12.58 1.37
N GLU A 274 -35.01 12.61 0.13
CA GLU A 274 -35.81 13.69 -0.46
C GLU A 274 -35.13 15.07 -0.36
N ILE A 275 -33.80 15.09 -0.21
CA ILE A 275 -33.00 16.31 -0.23
C ILE A 275 -32.68 16.64 -1.69
N GLU A 276 -32.91 17.89 -2.09
CA GLU A 276 -32.59 18.39 -3.42
C GLU A 276 -31.10 18.27 -3.77
N GLU A 277 -30.83 18.13 -5.06
CA GLU A 277 -29.48 18.13 -5.61
C GLU A 277 -28.75 19.44 -5.29
N ASN A 278 -27.44 19.35 -5.09
CA ASN A 278 -26.61 20.49 -4.71
C ASN A 278 -25.23 20.33 -5.34
N ASP A 279 -24.88 21.28 -6.22
CA ASP A 279 -23.63 21.26 -6.97
C ASP A 279 -22.37 21.29 -6.09
N ALA A 280 -22.42 21.99 -4.95
CA ALA A 280 -21.30 22.04 -4.01
C ALA A 280 -21.13 20.71 -3.26
N ARG A 281 -22.24 20.06 -2.89
CA ARG A 281 -22.23 18.71 -2.31
C ARG A 281 -21.62 17.71 -3.30
N ASN A 282 -22.03 17.80 -4.56
CA ASN A 282 -21.56 16.90 -5.59
C ASN A 282 -20.07 17.15 -5.92
N SER A 283 -19.66 18.39 -6.10
CA SER A 283 -18.27 18.77 -6.37
C SER A 283 -17.31 18.33 -5.25
N SER A 284 -17.73 18.45 -3.98
CA SER A 284 -16.93 17.96 -2.85
C SER A 284 -16.82 16.43 -2.82
N LEU A 285 -17.90 15.70 -3.19
CA LEU A 285 -17.85 14.25 -3.33
C LEU A 285 -16.96 13.81 -4.49
N THR A 286 -17.01 14.50 -5.63
CA THR A 286 -16.13 14.24 -6.78
C THR A 286 -14.66 14.28 -6.35
N GLY A 287 -14.27 15.23 -5.50
CA GLY A 287 -12.93 15.29 -4.93
C GLY A 287 -12.57 14.07 -4.06
N ILE A 288 -13.50 13.60 -3.23
CA ILE A 288 -13.32 12.40 -2.39
C ILE A 288 -13.20 11.14 -3.29
N VAL A 289 -14.07 11.01 -4.28
CA VAL A 289 -14.05 9.89 -5.24
C VAL A 289 -12.75 9.89 -6.04
N ARG A 290 -12.28 11.05 -6.52
CA ARG A 290 -11.00 11.16 -7.24
C ARG A 290 -9.84 10.69 -6.37
N ARG A 291 -9.83 11.03 -5.07
CA ARG A 291 -8.84 10.49 -4.11
C ARG A 291 -8.97 8.97 -3.94
N ALA A 292 -10.18 8.44 -3.83
CA ALA A 292 -10.41 7.00 -3.76
C ALA A 292 -9.88 6.26 -5.00
N ILE A 293 -10.08 6.82 -6.20
CA ILE A 293 -9.53 6.25 -7.45
C ILE A 293 -8.00 6.25 -7.42
N GLY A 294 -7.38 7.37 -7.04
CA GLY A 294 -5.92 7.44 -6.91
C GLY A 294 -5.36 6.43 -5.91
N LEU A 295 -6.04 6.23 -4.79
CA LEU A 295 -5.67 5.24 -3.78
C LEU A 295 -5.86 3.79 -4.28
N ALA A 296 -6.96 3.50 -4.97
CA ALA A 296 -7.18 2.20 -5.60
C ALA A 296 -6.09 1.90 -6.64
N HIS A 297 -5.69 2.89 -7.44
CA HIS A 297 -4.57 2.73 -8.37
C HIS A 297 -3.26 2.45 -7.63
N LEU A 298 -3.00 3.11 -6.48
CA LEU A 298 -1.83 2.83 -5.65
C LEU A 298 -1.80 1.37 -5.18
N PHE A 299 -2.92 0.82 -4.70
CA PHE A 299 -3.01 -0.60 -4.35
C PHE A 299 -2.74 -1.52 -5.55
N ARG A 300 -3.26 -1.16 -6.73
CA ARG A 300 -3.16 -1.98 -7.95
C ARG A 300 -1.78 -2.02 -8.57
N VAL A 301 -0.89 -1.10 -8.21
CA VAL A 301 0.51 -1.10 -8.68
C VAL A 301 1.49 -1.71 -7.69
N GLN A 302 1.03 -2.17 -6.52
CA GLN A 302 1.87 -2.92 -5.58
C GLN A 302 2.18 -4.33 -6.09
N ARG A 303 3.30 -4.90 -5.67
CA ARG A 303 3.65 -6.31 -5.96
C ARG A 303 2.69 -7.29 -5.25
N PRO A 304 2.47 -7.18 -3.92
CA PRO A 304 1.37 -7.87 -3.26
C PRO A 304 0.02 -7.52 -3.91
N GLN A 305 -0.92 -8.44 -3.80
CA GLN A 305 -2.29 -8.19 -4.24
C GLN A 305 -3.15 -7.80 -3.03
N TYR A 306 -4.12 -6.92 -3.26
CA TYR A 306 -5.03 -6.45 -2.22
C TYR A 306 -6.47 -6.76 -2.61
N GLU A 307 -7.17 -7.44 -1.71
CA GLU A 307 -8.60 -7.76 -1.79
C GLU A 307 -9.40 -6.84 -0.88
N PHE A 308 -10.51 -6.33 -1.40
CA PHE A 308 -11.44 -5.47 -0.68
C PHE A 308 -12.74 -6.24 -0.51
N ALA A 309 -13.21 -6.35 0.72
CA ALA A 309 -14.45 -7.04 1.04
C ALA A 309 -15.32 -6.15 1.91
N LEU A 310 -16.58 -6.01 1.52
CA LEU A 310 -17.59 -5.34 2.33
C LEU A 310 -18.52 -6.42 2.92
N PRO A 311 -18.48 -6.67 4.23
CA PRO A 311 -19.35 -7.67 4.85
C PRO A 311 -20.82 -7.38 4.58
N LEU A 312 -21.60 -8.41 4.25
CA LEU A 312 -23.00 -8.27 3.85
C LEU A 312 -23.91 -8.17 5.08
N PRO A 313 -25.02 -7.41 4.98
CA PRO A 313 -26.07 -7.47 5.99
C PRO A 313 -26.51 -8.91 6.29
N GLY A 314 -26.59 -9.26 7.58
CA GLY A 314 -26.96 -10.58 8.10
C GLY A 314 -25.79 -11.52 8.37
N THR A 315 -24.55 -11.21 7.96
CA THR A 315 -23.39 -12.06 8.29
C THR A 315 -23.02 -11.93 9.78
N PRO A 316 -22.51 -13.01 10.42
CA PRO A 316 -22.06 -12.94 11.81
C PRO A 316 -20.86 -12.01 11.95
N PHE A 317 -20.78 -11.29 13.07
CA PHE A 317 -19.63 -10.47 13.41
C PHE A 317 -18.37 -11.33 13.66
N ASP A 318 -17.25 -10.94 13.05
CA ASP A 318 -15.93 -11.55 13.24
C ASP A 318 -14.91 -10.51 13.67
N SER A 319 -14.51 -10.55 14.95
CA SER A 319 -13.56 -9.59 15.53
C SER A 319 -12.16 -9.63 14.93
N SER A 320 -11.81 -10.71 14.22
CA SER A 320 -10.50 -10.82 13.58
C SER A 320 -10.40 -9.91 12.34
N SER A 321 -11.51 -9.71 11.63
CA SER A 321 -11.58 -8.97 10.37
C SER A 321 -12.48 -7.73 10.40
N MET A 322 -13.19 -7.50 11.50
CA MET A 322 -14.19 -6.45 11.65
C MET A 322 -14.04 -5.71 12.99
N GLU A 323 -14.47 -4.45 12.98
CA GLU A 323 -14.62 -3.56 14.13
C GLU A 323 -16.04 -3.03 14.16
N ASP A 324 -16.69 -3.11 15.32
CA ASP A 324 -18.03 -2.55 15.51
C ASP A 324 -17.92 -1.04 15.71
N ALA A 325 -18.57 -0.28 14.84
CA ALA A 325 -18.54 1.18 14.83
C ALA A 325 -19.32 1.82 15.99
N GLU A 326 -20.21 1.06 16.67
CA GLU A 326 -21.06 1.56 17.75
C GLU A 326 -20.66 1.01 19.15
N ALA A 327 -19.74 0.06 19.24
CA ALA A 327 -19.40 -0.58 20.50
C ALA A 327 -18.25 0.12 21.26
N ASP A 328 -18.50 0.50 22.52
CA ASP A 328 -17.51 1.01 23.49
C ASP A 328 -16.54 -0.08 24.05
N ASN A 329 -16.08 -1.01 23.20
CA ASN A 329 -15.17 -2.13 23.52
C ASN A 329 -15.78 -3.36 24.25
N GLN A 330 -17.10 -3.55 24.22
CA GLN A 330 -17.70 -4.81 24.72
C GLN A 330 -18.03 -5.74 23.55
N PHE A 331 -17.28 -6.86 23.47
CA PHE A 331 -17.56 -7.96 22.55
C PHE A 331 -18.97 -8.47 22.75
N GLN A 332 -19.85 -8.24 21.77
CA GLN A 332 -21.17 -8.84 21.75
C GLN A 332 -21.33 -9.60 20.43
N ALA A 333 -21.76 -10.86 20.53
CA ALA A 333 -22.08 -11.66 19.35
C ALA A 333 -23.34 -11.07 18.70
N GLY A 334 -23.18 -10.43 17.55
CA GLY A 334 -24.25 -9.82 16.78
C GLY A 334 -24.19 -10.20 15.30
N THR A 335 -25.25 -9.87 14.57
CA THR A 335 -25.26 -9.93 13.11
C THR A 335 -25.03 -8.54 12.54
N ILE A 336 -24.28 -8.46 11.45
CA ILE A 336 -23.99 -7.20 10.78
C ILE A 336 -25.29 -6.63 10.20
N ARG A 337 -25.58 -5.38 10.53
CA ARG A 337 -26.63 -4.58 9.90
C ARG A 337 -26.16 -4.01 8.58
N CYS A 338 -25.04 -3.31 8.62
CA CYS A 338 -24.41 -2.68 7.47
C CYS A 338 -22.92 -2.49 7.71
N SER A 339 -22.18 -2.33 6.63
CA SER A 339 -20.74 -2.08 6.65
C SER A 339 -20.47 -0.68 6.10
N THR A 340 -19.84 0.17 6.92
CA THR A 340 -19.51 1.56 6.57
C THR A 340 -18.10 1.68 5.97
N TRP A 341 -17.26 0.66 6.15
CA TRP A 341 -15.90 0.60 5.61
C TRP A 341 -15.48 -0.84 5.32
N PRO A 342 -14.72 -1.12 4.23
CA PRO A 342 -14.36 -2.48 3.85
C PRO A 342 -13.18 -3.02 4.66
N THR A 343 -13.06 -4.34 4.68
CA THR A 343 -11.81 -5.03 5.03
C THR A 343 -10.84 -4.92 3.85
N VAL A 344 -9.56 -4.69 4.14
CA VAL A 344 -8.48 -4.77 3.16
C VAL A 344 -7.53 -5.90 3.56
N THR A 345 -7.43 -6.91 2.70
CA THR A 345 -6.55 -8.07 2.91
C THR A 345 -5.41 -8.03 1.90
N LYS A 346 -4.17 -8.04 2.41
CA LYS A 346 -2.96 -8.24 1.60
C LYS A 346 -2.75 -9.73 1.36
N ILE A 347 -2.41 -10.07 0.13
CA ILE A 347 -2.13 -11.42 -0.34
C ILE A 347 -0.72 -11.48 -0.88
N GLY A 348 0.06 -12.38 -0.30
CA GLY A 348 1.47 -12.57 -0.59
C GLY A 348 2.40 -11.70 0.27
N ASP A 349 3.69 -12.01 0.19
CA ASP A 349 4.76 -11.24 0.82
C ASP A 349 5.07 -9.94 0.05
N GLU A 350 6.10 -9.20 0.48
CA GLU A 350 6.51 -7.93 -0.15
C GLU A 350 6.94 -8.07 -1.63
N GLN A 351 7.24 -9.28 -2.09
CA GLN A 351 7.55 -9.55 -3.50
C GLN A 351 6.32 -9.98 -4.29
N GLY A 352 5.16 -10.09 -3.64
CA GLY A 352 3.95 -10.68 -4.19
C GLY A 352 4.09 -12.18 -4.42
N ASP A 353 5.01 -12.86 -3.73
CA ASP A 353 5.08 -14.32 -3.72
C ASP A 353 4.27 -14.88 -2.55
N ASN A 354 4.30 -16.20 -2.34
CA ASN A 354 3.73 -16.84 -1.16
C ASN A 354 2.24 -16.50 -0.96
N LEU A 355 1.43 -16.70 -2.01
CA LEU A 355 0.00 -16.33 -2.05
C LEU A 355 -0.89 -16.94 -0.94
N HIS A 356 -0.36 -17.89 -0.17
CA HIS A 356 -1.00 -18.44 1.01
C HIS A 356 -0.94 -17.49 2.22
N LEU A 357 0.03 -16.56 2.25
CA LEU A 357 0.13 -15.51 3.26
C LEU A 357 -0.97 -14.49 3.02
N ARG A 358 -1.81 -14.30 4.05
CA ARG A 358 -2.89 -13.32 4.07
C ARG A 358 -2.80 -12.52 5.36
N SER A 359 -2.76 -11.20 5.25
CA SER A 359 -2.78 -10.30 6.40
C SER A 359 -3.88 -9.26 6.23
N ILE A 360 -4.58 -8.97 7.32
CA ILE A 360 -5.59 -7.92 7.35
C ILE A 360 -4.85 -6.61 7.60
N VAL A 361 -4.90 -5.71 6.62
CA VAL A 361 -4.30 -4.37 6.70
C VAL A 361 -5.27 -3.41 7.36
N ILE A 362 -6.56 -3.53 7.02
CA ILE A 362 -7.66 -2.73 7.56
C ILE A 362 -8.82 -3.66 7.87
N LYS A 363 -9.39 -3.55 9.07
CA LYS A 363 -10.63 -4.24 9.43
C LYS A 363 -11.84 -3.50 8.88
N ALA A 364 -12.88 -4.23 8.50
CA ALA A 364 -14.15 -3.62 8.12
C ALA A 364 -14.76 -2.89 9.31
N ARG A 365 -15.38 -1.74 9.06
CA ARG A 365 -16.22 -1.07 10.06
C ARG A 365 -17.66 -1.42 9.81
N VAL A 366 -18.29 -2.00 10.82
CA VAL A 366 -19.64 -2.55 10.72
C VAL A 366 -20.51 -2.03 11.84
N VAL A 367 -21.80 -1.91 11.59
CA VAL A 367 -22.79 -1.68 12.64
C VAL A 367 -23.50 -3.00 12.88
N CYS A 368 -23.50 -3.48 14.12
CA CYS A 368 -24.16 -4.72 14.49
C CYS A 368 -25.58 -4.48 15.01
N VAL A 369 -26.47 -5.45 14.79
CA VAL A 369 -27.73 -5.55 15.56
C VAL A 369 -27.56 -6.66 16.58
N PHE A 370 -27.93 -6.37 17.82
CA PHE A 370 -27.99 -7.35 18.90
C PHE A 370 -29.45 -7.76 19.12
N PRO A 371 -29.72 -9.07 19.31
CA PRO A 371 -31.05 -9.59 19.55
C PRO A 371 -31.64 -9.18 20.91
#